data_AF-A0A165I3J3-F1
#
_entry.id   AF-A0A165I3J3-F1
#
_cell.length_a   1.000
_cell.length_b   1.000
_cell.length_c   1.000
_cell.angle_alpha   90.00
_cell.angle_beta   90.00
_cell.angle_gamma   90.00
#
_symmetry.space_group_name_H-M   'P 1'
#
loop_
_entity.id
_entity.type
_entity.pdbx_description
1 polymer ?
#
loop_
_entity_poly.entity_id
_entity_poly.type
_entity_poly.pdbx_seq_one_letter_code
_entity_poly.pdbx_strand_id
1 'polypeptide(L)'
;MAPTAIYASPVVTNDQPVIAAVPMKGPALAIGSPVTAEDGKYQSLVISLQETRYVERYMVDRILDRATTLTPSSFSSVYVALSPSEYDALASRLSELLAQLLAALEPLGTLHILHLSSALPSLPSNLILAGFTILSTAAPDGSLIAQKPAHSASVSLQGAPITSLPLRRKTDKASKKALWTLHAPSTPTIDAESLLTEADRQRPATCEPVSSGAPRKKKACKGCTCGLAELEAEELARSKVVILDGSESGQTMEVSQSEKDRLIAAAAATPKATSSCGNCYLGDAFRCSSCPYRGLPAFKPGEKVELDFGMDDI
;
A
#
# COMPACT_ATOMS: atom_id res chain seq x y z
N MET A 1 -11.35 -9.70 -80.04
CA MET A 1 -12.59 -8.93 -79.82
C MET A 1 -13.04 -9.19 -78.41
N ALA A 2 -12.93 -8.19 -77.54
CA ALA A 2 -13.28 -8.27 -76.13
C ALA A 2 -14.81 -8.17 -75.92
N PRO A 3 -15.40 -8.89 -74.97
CA PRO A 3 -16.70 -8.53 -74.42
C PRO A 3 -16.55 -7.73 -73.12
N THR A 4 -17.25 -6.62 -73.12
CA THR A 4 -17.43 -5.56 -72.12
C THR A 4 -17.99 -6.02 -70.77
N ALA A 5 -17.40 -5.50 -69.68
CA ALA A 5 -17.90 -5.61 -68.32
C ALA A 5 -19.00 -4.57 -68.05
N ILE A 6 -20.14 -5.02 -67.52
CA ILE A 6 -21.19 -4.15 -66.98
C ILE A 6 -21.17 -4.29 -65.46
N TYR A 7 -20.81 -3.19 -64.79
CA TYR A 7 -20.88 -3.03 -63.34
C TYR A 7 -22.33 -2.86 -62.91
N ALA A 8 -22.80 -3.68 -61.96
CA ALA A 8 -24.05 -3.46 -61.24
C ALA A 8 -23.73 -3.39 -59.74
N SER A 9 -23.94 -2.22 -59.14
CA SER A 9 -23.82 -1.99 -57.70
C SER A 9 -25.06 -2.55 -56.99
N PRO A 10 -24.94 -3.31 -55.88
CA PRO A 10 -26.09 -3.63 -55.07
C PRO A 10 -26.43 -2.48 -54.10
N VAL A 11 -27.65 -1.98 -54.27
CA VAL A 11 -28.36 -1.06 -53.38
C VAL A 11 -28.68 -1.75 -52.05
N VAL A 12 -28.49 -0.98 -50.98
CA VAL A 12 -28.87 -1.25 -49.59
C VAL A 12 -30.37 -1.55 -49.49
N THR A 13 -30.74 -2.71 -48.95
CA THR A 13 -31.99 -2.89 -48.17
C THR A 13 -31.83 -4.12 -47.28
N ASN A 14 -31.75 -3.92 -45.96
CA ASN A 14 -32.62 -4.66 -45.05
C ASN A 14 -32.63 -4.00 -43.67
N ASP A 15 -33.78 -3.41 -43.36
CA ASP A 15 -34.25 -3.12 -42.02
C ASP A 15 -34.30 -4.43 -41.21
N GLN A 16 -33.50 -4.49 -40.15
CA GLN A 16 -33.85 -5.25 -38.96
C GLN A 16 -33.62 -4.34 -37.76
N PRO A 17 -34.67 -3.99 -36.99
CA PRO A 17 -34.47 -3.40 -35.68
C PRO A 17 -33.92 -4.51 -34.79
N VAL A 18 -32.60 -4.60 -34.71
CA VAL A 18 -31.95 -5.25 -33.58
C VAL A 18 -32.32 -4.39 -32.38
N ILE A 19 -33.38 -4.77 -31.69
CA ILE A 19 -33.69 -4.27 -30.35
C ILE A 19 -32.53 -4.77 -29.49
N ALA A 20 -31.44 -3.99 -29.50
CA ALA A 20 -30.39 -4.12 -28.54
C ALA A 20 -31.05 -3.93 -27.19
N ALA A 21 -31.14 -5.02 -26.41
CA ALA A 21 -31.56 -4.96 -25.03
C ALA A 21 -30.72 -3.87 -24.36
N VAL A 22 -31.32 -2.73 -24.06
CA VAL A 22 -30.64 -1.63 -23.39
C VAL A 22 -30.14 -2.22 -22.07
N PRO A 23 -28.82 -2.32 -21.84
CA PRO A 23 -28.33 -2.79 -20.56
C PRO A 23 -28.92 -1.82 -19.53
N MET A 24 -29.73 -2.33 -18.61
CA MET A 24 -30.32 -1.53 -17.54
C MET A 24 -29.16 -0.95 -16.74
N LYS A 25 -28.80 0.30 -17.04
CA LYS A 25 -27.69 0.99 -16.39
C LYS A 25 -28.13 1.29 -14.96
N GLY A 26 -27.33 0.89 -13.99
CA GLY A 26 -27.59 1.20 -12.58
C GLY A 26 -27.56 2.71 -12.31
N PRO A 27 -27.92 3.13 -11.08
CA PRO A 27 -27.94 4.53 -10.67
C PRO A 27 -26.59 5.21 -10.91
N ALA A 28 -26.64 6.48 -11.32
CA ALA A 28 -25.44 7.25 -11.60
C ALA A 28 -25.35 8.54 -10.81
N LEU A 29 -24.10 8.93 -10.58
CA LEU A 29 -23.75 10.18 -9.92
C LEU A 29 -23.11 11.11 -10.93
N ALA A 30 -23.67 12.30 -11.10
CA ALA A 30 -23.09 13.37 -11.89
C ALA A 30 -22.50 14.43 -10.95
N ILE A 31 -21.22 14.71 -11.13
CA ILE A 31 -20.46 15.70 -10.36
C ILE A 31 -20.01 16.79 -11.31
N GLY A 32 -20.40 18.02 -11.00
CA GLY A 32 -20.00 19.21 -11.74
C GLY A 32 -19.33 20.24 -10.84
N SER A 33 -18.95 21.35 -11.46
CA SER A 33 -18.51 22.57 -10.81
C SER A 33 -19.44 23.73 -11.14
N PRO A 34 -19.41 24.85 -10.40
CA PRO A 34 -20.14 26.05 -10.78
C PRO A 34 -19.81 26.51 -12.22
N VAL A 35 -18.53 26.47 -12.62
CA VAL A 35 -18.09 26.90 -13.97
C VAL A 35 -18.70 26.01 -15.05
N THR A 36 -18.63 24.68 -14.89
CA THR A 36 -19.19 23.75 -15.88
C THR A 36 -20.71 23.72 -15.91
N ALA A 37 -21.36 24.17 -14.83
CA ALA A 37 -22.78 24.45 -14.80
C ALA A 37 -23.13 25.75 -15.54
N GLU A 38 -22.30 26.78 -15.49
CA GLU A 38 -22.52 27.99 -16.30
C GLU A 38 -22.33 27.71 -17.80
N ASP A 39 -21.34 26.87 -18.15
CA ASP A 39 -21.04 26.46 -19.53
C ASP A 39 -22.12 25.58 -20.19
N GLY A 40 -23.09 25.07 -19.44
CA GLY A 40 -24.12 24.17 -19.97
C GLY A 40 -23.68 22.70 -20.15
N LYS A 41 -22.37 22.43 -20.06
CA LYS A 41 -21.79 21.07 -20.25
C LYS A 41 -22.24 20.09 -19.18
N TYR A 42 -22.34 20.56 -17.92
CA TYR A 42 -22.85 19.73 -16.85
C TYR A 42 -24.34 19.44 -17.03
N GLN A 43 -25.15 20.42 -17.46
CA GLN A 43 -26.58 20.21 -17.70
C GLN A 43 -26.83 19.21 -18.83
N SER A 44 -26.11 19.34 -19.95
CA SER A 44 -26.26 18.43 -21.08
C SER A 44 -25.89 17.00 -20.71
N LEU A 45 -24.82 16.81 -19.93
CA LEU A 45 -24.45 15.51 -19.39
C LEU A 45 -25.56 14.93 -18.51
N VAL A 46 -26.10 15.69 -17.57
CA VAL A 46 -27.17 15.19 -16.71
C VAL A 46 -28.42 14.82 -17.51
N ILE A 47 -28.83 15.64 -18.47
CA ILE A 47 -29.99 15.34 -19.34
C ILE A 47 -29.77 14.01 -20.07
N SER A 48 -28.60 13.83 -20.70
CA SER A 48 -28.28 12.59 -21.42
C SER A 48 -28.27 11.35 -20.53
N LEU A 49 -27.87 11.50 -19.27
CA LEU A 49 -27.85 10.39 -18.31
C LEU A 49 -29.27 10.08 -17.79
N GLN A 50 -30.09 11.11 -17.58
CA GLN A 50 -31.47 10.98 -17.08
C GLN A 50 -32.39 10.24 -18.06
N GLU A 51 -32.09 10.28 -19.37
CA GLU A 51 -32.81 9.49 -20.38
C GLU A 51 -32.68 7.98 -20.15
N THR A 52 -31.58 7.53 -19.53
CA THR A 52 -31.24 6.10 -19.44
C THR A 52 -31.32 5.52 -18.04
N ARG A 53 -31.32 6.35 -16.98
CA ARG A 53 -31.24 5.91 -15.57
C ARG A 53 -31.53 7.03 -14.59
N TYR A 54 -31.66 6.66 -13.31
CA TYR A 54 -31.67 7.63 -12.20
C TYR A 54 -30.30 8.30 -12.04
N VAL A 55 -30.30 9.62 -11.87
CA VAL A 55 -29.08 10.43 -11.76
C VAL A 55 -29.15 11.35 -10.55
N GLU A 56 -28.20 11.22 -9.64
CA GLU A 56 -27.97 12.17 -8.56
C GLU A 56 -26.97 13.26 -8.99
N ARG A 57 -27.19 14.48 -8.50
CA ARG A 57 -26.49 15.69 -8.95
C ARG A 57 -25.77 16.34 -7.78
N TYR A 58 -24.46 16.41 -7.85
CA TYR A 58 -23.64 17.05 -6.82
C TYR A 58 -22.65 18.04 -7.41
N MET A 59 -22.29 19.03 -6.61
CA MET A 59 -21.21 19.96 -6.92
C MET A 59 -19.95 19.51 -6.19
N VAL A 60 -18.81 19.55 -6.88
CA VAL A 60 -17.52 19.08 -6.36
C VAL A 60 -17.14 19.76 -5.04
N ASP A 61 -17.36 21.07 -4.92
CA ASP A 61 -17.00 21.84 -3.73
C ASP A 61 -17.76 21.36 -2.49
N ARG A 62 -19.04 21.00 -2.64
CA ARG A 62 -19.88 20.52 -1.52
C ARG A 62 -19.45 19.14 -1.01
N ILE A 63 -18.95 18.30 -1.92
CA ILE A 63 -18.39 16.99 -1.58
C ILE A 63 -17.07 17.17 -0.82
N LEU A 64 -16.20 18.06 -1.31
CA LEU A 64 -14.92 18.37 -0.66
C LEU A 64 -15.10 18.99 0.72
N ASP A 65 -16.04 19.92 0.86
CA ASP A 65 -16.37 20.56 2.16
C ASP A 65 -17.13 19.62 3.11
N ARG A 66 -17.41 18.37 2.70
CA ARG A 66 -18.21 17.38 3.44
C ARG A 66 -19.60 17.87 3.83
N ALA A 67 -20.12 18.89 3.14
CA ALA A 67 -21.47 19.40 3.33
C ALA A 67 -22.52 18.43 2.78
N THR A 68 -22.11 17.53 1.89
CA THR A 68 -22.93 16.46 1.31
C THR A 68 -22.32 15.10 1.61
N THR A 69 -23.11 14.19 2.16
CA THR A 69 -22.70 12.80 2.39
C THR A 69 -23.16 11.94 1.22
N LEU A 70 -22.22 11.24 0.58
CA LEU A 70 -22.54 10.25 -0.44
C LEU A 70 -22.93 8.94 0.24
N THR A 71 -24.02 8.33 -0.20
CA THR A 71 -24.40 6.99 0.26
C THR A 71 -23.35 5.97 -0.20
N PRO A 72 -22.83 5.12 0.71
CA PRO A 72 -21.83 4.15 0.35
C PRO A 72 -22.43 3.07 -0.56
N SER A 73 -21.68 2.66 -1.59
CA SER A 73 -22.04 1.57 -2.52
C SER A 73 -23.42 1.68 -3.17
N SER A 74 -23.88 2.90 -3.48
CA SER A 74 -25.20 3.12 -4.11
C SER A 74 -25.12 3.43 -5.60
N PHE A 75 -23.94 3.72 -6.15
CA PHE A 75 -23.78 4.15 -7.54
C PHE A 75 -23.04 3.11 -8.38
N SER A 76 -23.63 2.78 -9.52
CA SER A 76 -23.03 1.88 -10.52
C SER A 76 -21.99 2.63 -11.38
N SER A 77 -22.18 3.93 -11.58
CA SER A 77 -21.23 4.75 -12.33
C SER A 77 -21.23 6.21 -11.90
N VAL A 78 -20.06 6.85 -11.96
CA VAL A 78 -19.86 8.24 -11.55
C VAL A 78 -19.23 9.02 -12.69
N TYR A 79 -19.72 10.23 -12.93
CA TYR A 79 -19.26 11.11 -13.99
C TYR A 79 -18.80 12.42 -13.36
N VAL A 80 -17.53 12.75 -13.57
CA VAL A 80 -16.92 14.00 -13.11
C VAL A 80 -16.71 14.87 -14.34
N ALA A 81 -17.45 15.97 -14.42
CA ALA A 81 -17.35 16.97 -15.48
C ALA A 81 -16.83 18.27 -14.87
N LEU A 82 -15.52 18.50 -14.97
CA LEU A 82 -14.86 19.73 -14.52
C LEU A 82 -14.14 20.38 -15.69
N SER A 83 -13.81 21.67 -15.56
CA SER A 83 -12.93 22.35 -16.52
C SER A 83 -11.45 21.95 -16.28
N PRO A 84 -10.57 22.06 -17.28
CA PRO A 84 -9.15 21.70 -17.10
C PRO A 84 -8.47 22.51 -15.99
N SER A 85 -8.79 23.80 -15.86
CA SER A 85 -8.29 24.66 -14.78
C SER A 85 -8.72 24.22 -13.38
N GLU A 86 -9.90 23.63 -13.26
CA GLU A 86 -10.41 23.14 -11.98
C GLU A 86 -9.73 21.84 -11.55
N TYR A 87 -9.37 20.96 -12.49
CA TYR A 87 -8.56 19.78 -12.17
C TYR A 87 -7.20 20.17 -11.61
N ASP A 88 -6.58 21.23 -12.14
CA ASP A 88 -5.31 21.76 -11.62
C ASP A 88 -5.47 22.30 -10.19
N ALA A 89 -6.52 23.09 -9.94
CA ALA A 89 -6.82 23.59 -8.60
C ALA A 89 -7.16 22.46 -7.60
N LEU A 90 -7.79 21.40 -8.08
CA LEU A 90 -8.23 20.25 -7.29
C LEU A 90 -7.08 19.28 -6.97
N ALA A 91 -5.92 19.39 -7.62
CA ALA A 91 -4.84 18.40 -7.53
C ALA A 91 -4.44 18.02 -6.08
N SER A 92 -4.47 18.98 -5.15
CA SER A 92 -4.15 18.76 -3.72
C SER A 92 -5.22 18.00 -2.94
N ARG A 93 -6.50 18.16 -3.32
CA ARG A 93 -7.68 17.57 -2.64
C ARG A 93 -8.30 16.41 -3.42
N LEU A 94 -7.72 16.07 -4.57
CA LEU A 94 -8.20 15.03 -5.47
C LEU A 94 -8.17 13.66 -4.79
N SER A 95 -7.18 13.38 -3.95
CA SER A 95 -7.09 12.14 -3.17
C SER A 95 -8.29 11.97 -2.23
N GLU A 96 -8.73 13.04 -1.57
CA GLU A 96 -9.89 13.03 -0.69
C GLU A 96 -11.19 12.80 -1.47
N LEU A 97 -11.34 13.49 -2.61
CA LEU A 97 -12.48 13.26 -3.51
C LEU A 97 -12.52 11.79 -3.95
N LEU A 98 -11.42 11.26 -4.47
CA LEU A 98 -11.35 9.88 -4.96
C LEU A 98 -11.67 8.86 -3.87
N ALA A 99 -11.26 9.09 -2.63
CA ALA A 99 -11.60 8.23 -1.50
C ALA A 99 -13.11 8.22 -1.21
N GLN A 100 -13.75 9.40 -1.24
CA GLN A 100 -15.21 9.51 -1.08
C GLN A 100 -15.96 8.86 -2.24
N LEU A 101 -15.49 9.04 -3.48
CA LEU A 101 -16.08 8.38 -4.64
C LEU A 101 -15.93 6.86 -4.55
N LEU A 102 -14.76 6.35 -4.18
CA LEU A 102 -14.56 4.92 -4.02
C LEU A 102 -15.53 4.32 -2.99
N ALA A 103 -15.79 5.02 -1.89
CA ALA A 103 -16.78 4.59 -0.90
C ALA A 103 -18.21 4.57 -1.48
N ALA A 104 -18.56 5.54 -2.33
CA ALA A 104 -19.87 5.67 -2.94
C ALA A 104 -20.15 4.68 -4.09
N LEU A 105 -19.11 4.24 -4.83
CA LEU A 105 -19.25 3.28 -5.93
C LEU A 105 -19.53 1.85 -5.44
N GLU A 106 -20.37 1.13 -6.17
CA GLU A 106 -20.51 -0.33 -6.10
C GLU A 106 -19.24 -1.06 -6.56
N PRO A 107 -19.00 -2.33 -6.12
CA PRO A 107 -17.91 -3.12 -6.67
C PRO A 107 -18.06 -3.25 -8.19
N LEU A 108 -16.96 -3.12 -8.93
CA LEU A 108 -16.94 -3.04 -10.40
C LEU A 108 -17.61 -1.80 -11.01
N GLY A 109 -18.02 -0.82 -10.21
CA GLY A 109 -18.55 0.44 -10.73
C GLY A 109 -17.51 1.26 -11.50
N THR A 110 -17.96 2.06 -12.47
CA THR A 110 -17.08 2.85 -13.34
C THR A 110 -17.05 4.33 -12.96
N LEU A 111 -15.86 4.92 -12.99
CA LEU A 111 -15.61 6.34 -12.84
C LEU A 111 -15.21 6.91 -14.21
N HIS A 112 -15.98 7.87 -14.70
CA HIS A 112 -15.74 8.61 -15.93
C HIS A 112 -15.32 10.04 -15.58
N ILE A 113 -14.12 10.42 -15.98
CA ILE A 113 -13.59 11.77 -15.77
C ILE A 113 -13.54 12.42 -17.16
N LEU A 114 -14.21 13.56 -17.31
CA LEU A 114 -14.42 14.24 -18.59
C LEU A 114 -13.63 15.54 -18.68
N HIS A 115 -13.38 15.99 -19.92
CA HIS A 115 -12.69 17.24 -20.27
C HIS A 115 -11.25 17.36 -19.71
N LEU A 116 -10.51 16.25 -19.66
CA LEU A 116 -9.09 16.31 -19.38
C LEU A 116 -8.36 17.01 -20.53
N SER A 117 -7.48 17.92 -20.17
CA SER A 117 -6.40 18.33 -21.08
C SER A 117 -5.31 17.26 -21.06
N SER A 118 -4.65 17.03 -22.20
CA SER A 118 -3.52 16.09 -22.36
C SER A 118 -2.28 16.42 -21.50
N ALA A 119 -2.36 17.46 -20.66
CA ALA A 119 -1.31 17.98 -19.82
C ALA A 119 -1.30 17.47 -18.35
N LEU A 120 -2.17 16.53 -17.97
CA LEU A 120 -2.25 16.01 -16.59
C LEU A 120 -1.65 14.59 -16.42
N PRO A 121 -0.32 14.44 -16.36
CA PRO A 121 0.33 13.14 -16.19
C PRO A 121 0.15 12.52 -14.79
N SER A 122 -0.27 13.30 -13.79
CA SER A 122 -0.39 12.88 -12.39
C SER A 122 -1.74 12.26 -12.04
N LEU A 123 -2.77 12.45 -12.86
CA LEU A 123 -4.10 11.89 -12.61
C LEU A 123 -4.12 10.35 -12.58
N PRO A 124 -3.47 9.61 -13.52
CA PRO A 124 -3.48 8.15 -13.48
C PRO A 124 -2.78 7.58 -12.24
N SER A 125 -1.69 8.18 -11.77
CA SER A 125 -1.02 7.72 -10.56
C SER A 125 -1.90 7.93 -9.32
N ASN A 126 -2.58 9.08 -9.20
CA ASN A 126 -3.52 9.33 -8.10
C ASN A 126 -4.71 8.35 -8.10
N LEU A 127 -5.22 7.97 -9.28
CA LEU A 127 -6.28 6.97 -9.40
C LEU A 127 -5.83 5.59 -8.90
N ILE A 128 -4.63 5.17 -9.29
CA ILE A 128 -4.06 3.89 -8.85
C ILE A 128 -3.83 3.90 -7.33
N LEU A 129 -3.29 5.00 -6.79
CA LEU A 129 -3.08 5.17 -5.35
C LEU A 129 -4.39 5.16 -4.55
N ALA A 130 -5.45 5.74 -5.13
CA ALA A 130 -6.78 5.69 -4.53
C ALA A 130 -7.46 4.32 -4.65
N GLY A 131 -6.89 3.38 -5.41
CA GLY A 131 -7.40 2.00 -5.54
C GLY A 131 -8.29 1.76 -6.77
N PHE A 132 -8.26 2.63 -7.78
CA PHE A 132 -8.97 2.40 -9.04
C PHE A 132 -8.10 1.67 -10.07
N THR A 133 -8.73 0.82 -10.87
CA THR A 133 -8.12 0.19 -12.05
C THR A 133 -8.45 1.03 -13.28
N ILE A 134 -7.44 1.46 -14.03
CA ILE A 134 -7.67 2.30 -15.23
C ILE A 134 -8.07 1.40 -16.40
N LEU A 135 -9.20 1.70 -17.05
CA LEU A 135 -9.70 0.97 -18.22
C LEU A 135 -9.33 1.66 -19.54
N SER A 136 -9.36 2.99 -19.57
CA SER A 136 -9.01 3.78 -20.76
C SER A 136 -8.40 5.10 -20.34
N THR A 137 -7.18 5.39 -20.81
CA THR A 137 -6.35 6.52 -20.36
C THR A 137 -6.52 7.81 -21.16
N ALA A 138 -7.13 7.78 -22.35
CA ALA A 138 -7.44 8.98 -23.13
C ALA A 138 -8.27 8.61 -24.35
N ALA A 139 -9.58 8.87 -24.31
CA ALA A 139 -10.37 8.97 -25.54
C ALA A 139 -10.02 10.28 -26.27
N PRO A 140 -10.22 10.40 -27.60
CA PRO A 140 -10.01 11.65 -28.33
C PRO A 140 -10.81 12.84 -27.76
N ASP A 141 -11.89 12.55 -27.03
CA ASP A 141 -12.77 13.54 -26.39
C ASP A 141 -12.26 14.02 -25.01
N GLY A 142 -11.05 13.63 -24.60
CA GLY A 142 -10.48 14.01 -23.30
C GLY A 142 -11.17 13.31 -22.11
N SER A 143 -11.74 12.11 -22.33
CA SER A 143 -12.33 11.31 -21.25
C SER A 143 -11.39 10.21 -20.78
N LEU A 144 -11.29 10.02 -19.47
CA LEU A 144 -10.58 8.93 -18.80
C LEU A 144 -11.58 8.05 -18.04
N ILE A 145 -11.43 6.73 -18.16
CA ILE A 145 -12.32 5.76 -17.52
C ILE A 145 -11.52 4.89 -16.57
N ALA A 146 -11.96 4.86 -15.31
CA ALA A 146 -11.42 4.01 -14.26
C ALA A 146 -12.53 3.15 -13.64
N GLN A 147 -12.16 2.10 -12.94
CA GLN A 147 -13.09 1.14 -12.36
C GLN A 147 -12.71 0.80 -10.93
N LYS A 148 -13.70 0.71 -10.04
CA LYS A 148 -13.49 0.18 -8.69
C LYS A 148 -13.29 -1.34 -8.78
N PRO A 149 -12.18 -1.91 -8.28
CA PRO A 149 -11.97 -3.35 -8.32
C PRO A 149 -13.06 -4.09 -7.53
N ALA A 150 -13.38 -5.32 -7.94
CA ALA A 150 -14.40 -6.15 -7.30
C ALA A 150 -14.14 -6.41 -5.81
N HIS A 151 -12.89 -6.28 -5.36
CA HIS A 151 -12.50 -6.52 -3.98
C HIS A 151 -12.32 -5.17 -3.32
N SER A 152 -13.26 -4.79 -2.46
CA SER A 152 -13.09 -3.66 -1.56
C SER A 152 -11.90 -3.96 -0.66
N ALA A 153 -10.74 -3.36 -0.95
CA ALA A 153 -9.66 -3.27 0.01
C ALA A 153 -10.05 -2.25 1.10
N SER A 154 -11.14 -2.50 1.81
CA SER A 154 -11.23 -2.07 3.20
C SER A 154 -10.22 -2.94 3.96
N VAL A 155 -8.95 -2.53 3.95
CA VAL A 155 -7.97 -3.07 4.89
C VAL A 155 -8.34 -2.49 6.26
N SER A 156 -9.40 -3.04 6.85
CA SER A 156 -9.53 -3.04 8.30
C SER A 156 -8.56 -4.10 8.81
N LEU A 157 -7.52 -3.66 9.51
CA LEU A 157 -6.51 -4.51 10.17
C LEU A 157 -7.08 -5.25 11.40
N GLN A 158 -8.30 -5.78 11.29
CA GLN A 158 -8.88 -6.65 12.31
C GLN A 158 -9.08 -8.03 11.69
N GLY A 159 -8.26 -8.95 12.19
CA GLY A 159 -7.97 -10.24 11.58
C GLY A 159 -9.19 -11.13 11.36
N ALA A 160 -9.18 -11.76 10.19
CA ALA A 160 -9.84 -13.02 9.92
C ALA A 160 -8.91 -13.85 9.00
N PRO A 161 -8.95 -15.19 9.10
CA PRO A 161 -7.88 -16.05 8.62
C PRO A 161 -7.82 -16.11 7.09
N ILE A 162 -6.60 -16.04 6.58
CA ILE A 162 -6.19 -16.34 5.20
C ILE A 162 -6.67 -17.74 4.78
N THR A 163 -7.85 -17.85 4.19
CA THR A 163 -8.20 -19.01 3.35
C THR A 163 -7.55 -18.83 1.99
N SER A 164 -6.47 -19.58 1.75
CA SER A 164 -5.80 -19.69 0.46
C SER A 164 -6.79 -20.12 -0.64
N LEU A 165 -6.88 -19.33 -1.71
CA LEU A 165 -7.62 -19.68 -2.93
C LEU A 165 -7.03 -20.93 -3.59
N PRO A 166 -7.84 -21.91 -4.05
CA PRO A 166 -7.32 -23.10 -4.73
C PRO A 166 -6.84 -22.73 -6.14
N LEU A 167 -5.55 -22.97 -6.38
CA LEU A 167 -4.88 -22.80 -7.67
C LEU A 167 -5.49 -23.78 -8.70
N ARG A 168 -6.22 -23.27 -9.69
CA ARG A 168 -6.81 -24.09 -10.77
C ARG A 168 -5.68 -24.69 -11.62
N ARG A 169 -5.71 -26.02 -11.78
CA ARG A 169 -4.72 -26.83 -12.49
C ARG A 169 -4.63 -26.48 -13.99
N LYS A 170 -3.37 -26.33 -14.43
CA LYS A 170 -2.74 -26.68 -15.71
C LYS A 170 -3.41 -26.17 -17.00
N THR A 171 -2.95 -25.00 -17.46
CA THR A 171 -3.01 -24.61 -18.88
C THR A 171 -1.71 -25.00 -19.59
N ASP A 172 -1.86 -25.52 -20.81
CA ASP A 172 -0.77 -26.09 -21.62
C ASP A 172 0.36 -25.11 -21.92
N LYS A 173 1.59 -25.64 -21.94
CA LYS A 173 2.84 -24.88 -22.16
C LYS A 173 2.88 -24.13 -23.50
N ALA A 174 1.99 -24.44 -24.45
CA ALA A 174 1.91 -23.81 -25.76
C ALA A 174 1.30 -22.40 -25.72
N SER A 175 0.20 -22.18 -24.98
CA SER A 175 -0.43 -20.84 -24.88
C SER A 175 0.40 -19.83 -24.10
N LYS A 176 1.34 -20.29 -23.26
CA LYS A 176 2.29 -19.41 -22.58
C LYS A 176 3.43 -18.95 -23.49
N LYS A 177 3.70 -19.60 -24.62
CA LYS A 177 4.73 -19.13 -25.58
C LYS A 177 4.21 -18.05 -26.52
N ALA A 178 2.89 -18.03 -26.78
CA ALA A 178 2.27 -17.04 -27.68
C ALA A 178 2.10 -15.64 -27.05
N LEU A 179 2.04 -15.55 -25.72
CA LEU A 179 1.93 -14.26 -25.00
C LEU A 179 3.28 -13.52 -24.84
N TRP A 180 4.40 -14.18 -25.14
CA TRP A 180 5.75 -13.61 -25.00
C TRP A 180 6.44 -13.32 -26.35
N THR A 181 5.71 -13.41 -27.46
CA THR A 181 6.22 -13.05 -28.78
C THR A 181 5.91 -11.58 -29.10
N LEU A 182 6.74 -10.69 -28.58
CA LEU A 182 6.85 -9.32 -29.09
C LEU A 182 7.76 -9.34 -30.32
N HIS A 183 7.23 -8.90 -31.46
CA HIS A 183 7.99 -8.71 -32.71
C HIS A 183 8.74 -7.38 -32.61
N ALA A 184 10.07 -7.41 -32.45
CA ALA A 184 10.92 -6.21 -32.44
C ALA A 184 11.85 -6.22 -33.67
N PRO A 185 11.98 -5.09 -34.40
CA PRO A 185 12.86 -5.00 -35.57
C PRO A 185 14.34 -5.05 -35.17
N SER A 186 15.04 -6.05 -35.73
CA SER A 186 16.49 -6.23 -35.88
C SER A 186 17.42 -5.22 -35.18
N THR A 187 17.70 -5.47 -33.89
CA THR A 187 18.98 -5.13 -33.26
C THR A 187 19.74 -6.44 -33.03
N PRO A 188 21.08 -6.50 -33.23
CA PRO A 188 21.84 -7.72 -33.02
C PRO A 188 21.72 -8.14 -31.54
N THR A 189 21.19 -9.33 -31.31
CA THR A 189 20.92 -9.86 -29.97
C THR A 189 22.21 -9.94 -29.18
N ILE A 190 22.35 -9.10 -28.15
CA ILE A 190 23.46 -9.18 -27.20
C ILE A 190 23.26 -10.46 -26.38
N ASP A 191 24.23 -11.36 -26.41
CA ASP A 191 24.15 -12.62 -25.69
C ASP A 191 24.28 -12.39 -24.18
N ALA A 192 23.18 -12.63 -23.47
CA ALA A 192 23.07 -12.39 -22.03
C ALA A 192 24.05 -13.24 -21.19
N GLU A 193 24.53 -14.37 -21.73
CA GLU A 193 25.51 -15.22 -21.07
C GLU A 193 26.93 -14.64 -21.08
N SER A 194 27.25 -13.77 -22.06
CA SER A 194 28.55 -13.11 -22.17
C SER A 194 28.75 -12.00 -21.11
N LEU A 195 27.65 -11.49 -20.56
CA LEU A 195 27.66 -10.40 -19.58
C LEU A 195 27.74 -10.86 -18.12
N LEU A 196 27.56 -12.16 -17.85
CA LEU A 196 27.64 -12.72 -16.50
C LEU A 196 29.06 -13.21 -16.20
N THR A 197 29.65 -12.70 -15.12
CA THR A 197 30.94 -13.19 -14.64
C THR A 197 30.79 -14.58 -14.01
N GLU A 198 31.89 -15.35 -13.95
CA GLU A 198 31.87 -16.69 -13.34
C GLU A 198 31.47 -16.68 -11.85
N ALA A 199 31.61 -15.54 -11.17
CA ALA A 199 31.15 -15.34 -9.79
C ALA A 199 29.62 -15.24 -9.69
N ASP A 200 28.95 -14.62 -10.66
CA ASP A 200 27.48 -14.46 -10.68
C ASP A 200 26.76 -15.78 -11.00
N ARG A 201 27.45 -16.69 -11.70
CA ARG A 201 26.95 -18.03 -12.03
C ARG A 201 27.00 -18.97 -10.81
N GLN A 202 27.76 -18.64 -9.78
CA GLN A 202 27.81 -19.44 -8.56
C GLN A 202 26.57 -19.18 -7.71
N ARG A 203 25.81 -20.25 -7.45
CA ARG A 203 24.68 -20.18 -6.53
C ARG A 203 25.21 -19.79 -5.15
N PRO A 204 24.75 -18.67 -4.55
CA PRO A 204 25.21 -18.27 -3.23
C PRO A 204 24.93 -19.40 -2.24
N ALA A 205 25.90 -19.66 -1.36
CA ALA A 205 25.74 -20.65 -0.30
C ALA A 205 24.45 -20.34 0.46
N THR A 206 23.61 -21.37 0.62
CA THR A 206 22.33 -21.20 1.31
C THR A 206 22.65 -20.78 2.74
N CYS A 207 22.27 -19.55 3.12
CA CYS A 207 22.28 -19.15 4.52
C CYS A 207 21.51 -20.20 5.31
N GLU A 208 22.20 -20.88 6.23
CA GLU A 208 21.55 -21.90 7.06
C GLU A 208 20.34 -21.27 7.77
N PRO A 209 19.17 -21.93 7.73
CA PRO A 209 18.01 -21.42 8.43
C PRO A 209 18.33 -21.36 9.92
N VAL A 210 17.97 -20.24 10.57
CA VAL A 210 18.10 -20.06 12.01
C VAL A 210 17.44 -21.25 12.72
N SER A 211 18.26 -22.11 13.32
CA SER A 211 17.80 -23.23 14.14
C SER A 211 17.05 -22.68 15.36
N SER A 212 15.78 -23.05 15.48
CA SER A 212 14.92 -22.72 16.63
C SER A 212 15.33 -23.45 17.92
N GLY A 213 16.31 -24.34 17.86
CA GLY A 213 16.83 -25.12 19.00
C GLY A 213 18.16 -24.62 19.57
N ALA A 214 18.81 -23.63 18.96
CA ALA A 214 19.98 -23.01 19.58
C ALA A 214 19.52 -22.14 20.77
N PRO A 215 20.16 -22.23 21.96
CA PRO A 215 19.84 -21.34 23.06
C PRO A 215 20.16 -19.91 22.64
N ARG A 216 19.11 -19.16 22.24
CA ARG A 216 19.24 -17.73 21.99
C ARG A 216 19.68 -17.11 23.31
N LYS A 217 20.92 -16.60 23.37
CA LYS A 217 21.40 -15.82 24.52
C LYS A 217 20.39 -14.69 24.76
N LYS A 218 19.71 -14.72 25.90
CA LYS A 218 18.67 -13.75 26.24
C LYS A 218 19.37 -12.46 26.64
N LYS A 219 19.12 -11.38 25.90
CA LYS A 219 19.67 -10.05 26.22
C LYS A 219 19.24 -9.62 27.61
N ALA A 220 20.13 -8.94 28.33
CA ALA A 220 19.82 -8.32 29.61
C ALA A 220 18.71 -7.27 29.43
N CYS A 221 17.71 -7.33 30.31
CA CYS A 221 16.73 -6.25 30.43
C CYS A 221 17.47 -4.95 30.83
N LYS A 222 16.90 -3.78 30.50
CA LYS A 222 17.49 -2.43 30.69
C LYS A 222 17.92 -2.08 32.13
N GLY A 223 17.65 -2.96 33.11
CA GLY A 223 18.16 -2.91 34.48
C GLY A 223 18.32 -4.28 35.16
N CYS A 224 18.79 -5.33 34.45
CA CYS A 224 19.03 -6.66 35.09
C CYS A 224 20.10 -6.56 36.19
N THR A 225 19.73 -7.00 37.39
CA THR A 225 20.61 -7.15 38.56
C THR A 225 21.01 -8.61 38.80
N CYS A 226 20.87 -9.43 37.75
CA CYS A 226 20.89 -10.89 37.79
C CYS A 226 22.22 -11.52 37.34
N GLY A 227 23.34 -10.78 37.40
CA GLY A 227 24.67 -11.22 36.98
C GLY A 227 24.85 -11.41 35.46
N LEU A 228 23.76 -11.62 34.71
CA LEU A 228 23.78 -11.70 33.24
C LEU A 228 24.16 -10.38 32.57
N ALA A 229 23.83 -9.25 33.18
CA ALA A 229 24.24 -7.94 32.68
C ALA A 229 25.75 -7.71 32.78
N GLU A 230 26.40 -8.22 33.84
CA GLU A 230 27.86 -8.12 34.01
C GLU A 230 28.58 -9.01 32.99
N LEU A 231 28.08 -10.23 32.79
CA LEU A 231 28.62 -11.18 31.83
C LEU A 231 28.44 -10.73 30.37
N GLU A 232 27.29 -10.17 30.02
CA GLU A 232 27.04 -9.59 28.69
C GLU A 232 27.85 -8.29 28.48
N ALA A 233 28.06 -7.49 29.53
CA ALA A 233 28.93 -6.31 29.45
C ALA A 233 30.41 -6.67 29.28
N GLU A 234 30.90 -7.73 29.93
CA GLU A 234 32.25 -8.25 29.72
C GLU A 234 32.42 -8.87 28.32
N GLU A 235 31.39 -9.57 27.80
CA GLU A 235 31.38 -10.10 26.44
C GLU A 235 31.35 -8.96 25.41
N LEU A 236 30.56 -7.91 25.64
CA LEU A 236 30.53 -6.70 24.81
C LEU A 236 31.85 -5.90 24.91
N ALA A 237 32.46 -5.82 26.09
CA ALA A 237 33.75 -5.18 26.28
C ALA A 237 34.88 -5.93 25.56
N ARG A 238 34.81 -7.27 25.51
CA ARG A 238 35.71 -8.12 24.72
C ARG A 238 35.36 -8.14 23.23
N SER A 239 34.10 -7.89 22.87
CA SER A 239 33.68 -7.83 21.47
C SER A 239 34.21 -6.56 20.80
N LYS A 240 34.77 -6.73 19.60
CA LYS A 240 35.35 -5.66 18.80
C LYS A 240 34.22 -4.84 18.17
N VAL A 241 33.93 -3.66 18.75
CA VAL A 241 32.95 -2.72 18.18
C VAL A 241 33.60 -1.98 17.02
N VAL A 242 33.03 -2.15 15.82
CA VAL A 242 33.45 -1.47 14.59
C VAL A 242 32.36 -0.48 14.20
N ILE A 243 32.71 0.79 13.98
CA ILE A 243 31.80 1.82 13.48
C ILE A 243 31.94 1.87 11.96
N LEU A 244 30.81 1.85 11.24
CA LEU A 244 30.77 2.07 9.79
C LEU A 244 30.37 3.52 9.53
N ASP A 245 31.27 4.29 8.89
CA ASP A 245 30.93 5.61 8.37
C ASP A 245 30.18 5.48 7.03
N GLY A 246 29.04 6.17 6.92
CA GLY A 246 28.15 6.16 5.75
C GLY A 246 28.67 6.95 4.55
N SER A 247 29.96 6.81 4.20
CA SER A 247 30.51 7.31 2.93
C SER A 247 30.73 6.15 1.96
N GLU A 248 30.72 6.43 0.65
CA GLU A 248 30.73 5.46 -0.45
C GLU A 248 32.00 4.58 -0.56
N SER A 249 32.97 4.79 0.33
CA SER A 249 34.14 3.93 0.52
C SER A 249 34.12 3.37 1.93
N GLY A 250 33.37 2.29 2.14
CA GLY A 250 33.16 1.65 3.45
C GLY A 250 34.43 1.06 4.06
N GLN A 251 35.27 1.90 4.64
CA GLN A 251 36.44 1.49 5.40
C GLN A 251 36.08 1.38 6.89
N THR A 252 36.24 0.19 7.45
CA THR A 252 36.02 -0.08 8.87
C THR A 252 37.22 0.39 9.67
N MET A 253 37.06 1.43 10.49
CA MET A 253 38.11 1.89 11.40
C MET A 253 37.80 1.46 12.85
N GLU A 254 38.83 0.97 13.55
CA GLU A 254 38.71 0.54 14.94
C GLU A 254 38.64 1.75 15.89
N VAL A 255 37.64 1.78 16.76
CA VAL A 255 37.48 2.84 17.78
C VAL A 255 38.65 2.77 18.76
N SER A 256 39.36 3.89 18.94
CA SER A 256 40.49 3.98 19.86
C SER A 256 40.06 3.76 21.32
N GLN A 257 40.94 3.15 22.14
CA GLN A 257 40.63 2.76 23.53
C GLN A 257 40.14 3.94 24.39
N SER A 258 40.66 5.14 24.14
CA SER A 258 40.29 6.37 24.84
C SER A 258 38.84 6.82 24.57
N GLU A 259 38.30 6.51 23.40
CA GLU A 259 36.94 6.88 23.01
C GLU A 259 35.92 5.88 23.58
N LYS A 260 36.32 4.61 23.70
CA LYS A 260 35.56 3.57 24.41
C LYS A 260 35.40 3.91 25.89
N ASP A 261 36.47 4.36 26.56
CA ASP A 261 36.42 4.73 27.98
C ASP A 261 35.50 5.94 28.24
N ARG A 262 35.47 6.91 27.31
CA ARG A 262 34.54 8.05 27.38
C ARG A 262 33.08 7.63 27.25
N LEU A 263 32.77 6.69 26.36
CA LEU A 263 31.42 6.16 26.17
C LEU A 263 30.94 5.38 27.41
N ILE A 264 31.83 4.63 28.07
CA ILE A 264 31.53 3.91 29.31
C ILE A 264 31.26 4.89 30.46
N ALA A 265 32.08 5.93 30.61
CA ALA A 265 31.87 6.98 31.61
C ALA A 265 30.56 7.74 31.40
N ALA A 266 30.20 8.03 30.14
CA ALA A 266 28.94 8.68 29.78
C ALA A 266 27.72 7.81 30.12
N ALA A 267 27.80 6.49 29.93
CA ALA A 267 26.74 5.56 30.29
C ALA A 267 26.54 5.47 31.82
N ALA A 268 27.63 5.48 32.60
CA ALA A 268 27.58 5.41 34.06
C ALA A 268 27.00 6.69 34.72
N ALA A 269 27.11 7.84 34.07
CA ALA A 269 26.59 9.12 34.55
C ALA A 269 25.08 9.32 34.34
N THR A 270 24.38 8.38 33.69
CA THR A 270 22.93 8.49 33.47
C THR A 270 22.15 8.14 34.74
N PRO A 271 21.13 8.94 35.12
CA PRO A 271 20.35 8.71 36.34
C PRO A 271 19.58 7.38 36.22
N LYS A 272 19.86 6.44 37.13
CA LYS A 272 19.15 5.16 37.21
C LYS A 272 17.66 5.41 37.48
N ALA A 273 16.81 4.93 36.58
CA ALA A 273 15.37 5.11 36.67
C ALA A 273 14.81 4.48 37.95
N THR A 274 14.10 5.27 38.75
CA THR A 274 13.36 4.81 39.93
C THR A 274 12.08 4.07 39.47
N SER A 275 11.68 3.03 40.21
CA SER A 275 10.43 2.32 39.91
C SER A 275 9.21 3.22 40.12
N SER A 276 8.13 2.96 39.38
CA SER A 276 6.85 3.67 39.49
C SER A 276 6.22 3.66 40.88
N CYS A 277 6.65 2.75 41.77
CA CYS A 277 6.16 2.62 43.15
C CYS A 277 7.08 3.28 44.20
N GLY A 278 8.19 3.91 43.79
CA GLY A 278 9.06 4.74 44.66
C GLY A 278 9.86 4.02 45.74
N ASN A 279 9.46 2.79 46.13
CA ASN A 279 10.06 2.06 47.25
C ASN A 279 10.94 0.88 46.84
N CYS A 280 10.90 0.44 45.59
CA CYS A 280 11.74 -0.65 45.12
C CYS A 280 13.07 -0.11 44.59
N TYR A 281 14.13 -0.31 45.38
CA TYR A 281 15.51 0.07 45.06
C TYR A 281 16.03 -0.53 43.74
N LEU A 282 15.44 -1.65 43.30
CA LEU A 282 15.86 -2.40 42.12
C LEU A 282 15.00 -2.15 40.86
N GLY A 283 13.98 -1.29 40.92
CA GLY A 283 13.22 -0.94 39.71
C GLY A 283 12.28 -2.07 39.23
N ASP A 284 11.05 -2.13 39.74
CA ASP A 284 10.11 -3.24 39.47
C ASP A 284 9.55 -3.29 38.03
N ALA A 285 9.60 -2.19 37.28
CA ALA A 285 8.86 -2.04 36.02
C ALA A 285 9.41 -2.85 34.82
N PHE A 286 10.58 -3.52 34.94
CA PHE A 286 11.19 -4.28 33.83
C PHE A 286 11.86 -5.58 34.27
N ARG A 287 11.29 -6.29 35.24
CA ARG A 287 11.80 -7.60 35.67
C ARG A 287 11.50 -8.67 34.62
N CYS A 288 12.56 -9.22 34.03
CA CYS A 288 12.50 -10.33 33.07
C CYS A 288 11.70 -11.52 33.64
N SER A 289 11.18 -12.43 32.81
CA SER A 289 10.37 -13.59 33.23
C SER A 289 11.05 -14.60 34.17
N SER A 290 12.35 -14.45 34.40
CA SER A 290 13.15 -15.26 35.32
C SER A 290 13.63 -14.50 36.57
N CYS A 291 13.02 -13.36 36.92
CA CYS A 291 13.43 -12.61 38.12
C CYS A 291 12.81 -13.23 39.39
N PRO A 292 13.62 -13.62 40.40
CA PRO A 292 13.15 -14.30 41.61
C PRO A 292 12.25 -13.44 42.51
N TYR A 293 12.18 -12.14 42.25
CA TYR A 293 11.37 -11.18 43.02
C TYR A 293 10.22 -10.58 42.21
N ARG A 294 9.83 -11.22 41.11
CA ARG A 294 8.74 -10.75 40.27
C ARG A 294 7.40 -11.09 40.94
N GLY A 295 6.61 -10.06 41.25
CA GLY A 295 5.32 -10.22 41.96
C GLY A 295 5.41 -10.07 43.48
N LEU A 296 6.61 -9.86 44.04
CA LEU A 296 6.79 -9.59 45.46
C LEU A 296 6.66 -8.09 45.77
N PRO A 297 6.12 -7.72 46.96
CA PRO A 297 5.96 -6.32 47.35
C PRO A 297 7.31 -5.59 47.39
N ALA A 298 7.29 -4.27 47.15
CA ALA A 298 8.48 -3.44 47.12
C ALA A 298 9.21 -3.48 48.48
N PHE A 299 10.49 -3.88 48.48
CA PHE A 299 11.32 -4.01 49.68
C PHE A 299 12.50 -3.02 49.67
N LYS A 300 12.93 -2.62 50.86
CA LYS A 300 14.16 -1.85 51.08
C LYS A 300 15.35 -2.79 51.38
N PRO A 301 16.59 -2.43 51.00
CA PRO A 301 17.76 -3.21 51.37
C PRO A 301 17.90 -3.27 52.90
N GLY A 302 17.79 -4.48 53.47
CA GLY A 302 17.87 -4.74 54.91
C GLY A 302 16.56 -5.16 55.59
N GLU A 303 15.43 -5.12 54.87
CA GLU A 303 14.13 -5.56 55.38
C GLU A 303 13.93 -7.07 55.12
N LYS A 304 13.62 -7.86 56.16
CA LYS A 304 13.27 -9.28 55.98
C LYS A 304 11.85 -9.35 55.41
N VAL A 305 11.75 -9.80 54.17
CA VAL A 305 10.46 -10.04 53.51
C VAL A 305 9.87 -11.32 54.09
N GLU A 306 8.84 -11.19 54.93
CA GLU A 306 8.04 -12.33 55.37
C GLU A 306 7.07 -12.70 54.24
N LEU A 307 7.24 -13.90 53.69
CA LEU A 307 6.38 -14.45 52.65
C LEU A 307 5.34 -15.34 53.32
N ASP A 308 4.08 -14.92 53.32
CA ASP A 308 2.97 -15.79 53.72
C ASP A 308 2.56 -16.63 52.50
N PHE A 309 2.87 -17.93 52.52
CA PHE A 309 2.75 -18.86 51.39
C PHE A 309 1.29 -19.27 51.07
N GLY A 310 0.30 -18.45 51.42
CA GLY A 310 -1.11 -18.80 51.44
C GLY A 310 -1.95 -18.40 50.23
N MET A 311 -1.37 -17.81 49.17
CA MET A 311 -2.16 -17.22 48.08
C MET A 311 -1.47 -17.36 46.72
N ASP A 312 -1.32 -18.59 46.23
CA ASP A 312 -0.83 -18.92 44.87
C ASP A 312 -1.88 -19.78 44.15
N ASP A 313 -2.89 -19.11 43.60
CA ASP A 313 -3.82 -19.65 42.60
C ASP A 313 -4.14 -18.48 41.63
N ILE A 314 -3.29 -18.26 40.61
CA ILE A 314 -3.67 -18.02 39.19
C ILE A 314 -2.47 -17.96 38.25
#